data_AF-A0AAN1L9R6-F1
#
_entry.id   AF-A0AAN1L9R6-F1
#
_cell.length_a   1.000
_cell.length_b   1.000
_cell.length_c   1.000
_cell.angle_alpha   90.00
_cell.angle_beta   90.00
_cell.angle_gamma   90.00
#
_symmetry.space_group_name_H-M   'P 1'
#
loop_
_entity.id
_entity.type
_entity.pdbx_description
1 polymer ?
#
loop_
_entity_poly.entity_id
_entity_poly.type
_entity_poly.pdbx_seq_one_letter_code
_entity_poly.pdbx_strand_id
1 'polypeptide(L)'
;MRFLSHFTSRLTKVAGRTIPTSGGRILGPLGAGLVLIALSTPAFAFRAINRLEVVPVGTGQFEVIGRAGALKSDYWCAAGDYVRKSLGLSWQTKIYAVDGIGPSATTGARSAVRFTLDPAATGVTPFTGNWTGDILTSGYAFRANAAYGKCEDWIFPFRSRN
;
A
#
# COMPACT_ATOMS: atom_id res chain seq x y z
N MET A 1 -34.28 -24.17 41.82
CA MET A 1 -34.51 -22.92 42.58
C MET A 1 -34.12 -21.72 41.73
N ARG A 2 -34.96 -20.69 41.69
CA ARG A 2 -34.72 -19.38 41.05
C ARG A 2 -33.87 -18.50 41.98
N PHE A 3 -33.00 -17.66 41.42
CA PHE A 3 -32.88 -16.26 41.85
C PHE A 3 -32.43 -15.40 40.68
N LEU A 4 -33.31 -14.47 40.26
CA LEU A 4 -32.98 -13.33 39.44
C LEU A 4 -32.19 -12.32 40.27
N SER A 5 -31.32 -11.54 39.63
CA SER A 5 -30.95 -10.20 40.09
C SER A 5 -30.61 -9.33 38.89
N HIS A 6 -31.53 -8.41 38.57
CA HIS A 6 -31.30 -7.24 37.74
C HIS A 6 -30.35 -6.27 38.47
N PHE A 7 -29.57 -5.45 37.75
CA PHE A 7 -29.68 -3.97 37.76
C PHE A 7 -28.56 -3.27 36.95
N THR A 8 -29.01 -2.58 35.89
CA THR A 8 -28.69 -1.19 35.48
C THR A 8 -27.25 -0.73 35.19
N SER A 9 -27.06 -0.40 33.91
CA SER A 9 -26.55 0.85 33.30
C SER A 9 -25.64 1.79 34.11
N ARG A 10 -24.48 2.15 33.53
CA ARG A 10 -23.92 3.51 33.60
C ARG A 10 -23.16 3.88 32.31
N LEU A 11 -23.79 4.75 31.54
CA LEU A 11 -23.15 5.66 30.58
C LEU A 11 -22.10 6.51 31.32
N THR A 12 -20.86 6.55 30.83
CA THR A 12 -19.89 7.58 31.23
C THR A 12 -19.58 8.49 30.05
N LYS A 13 -20.16 9.68 30.16
CA LYS A 13 -19.94 10.89 29.37
C LYS A 13 -18.53 11.40 29.65
N VAL A 14 -17.64 11.43 28.65
CA VAL A 14 -16.37 12.15 28.74
C VAL A 14 -16.66 13.63 28.45
N ALA A 15 -16.91 14.38 29.52
CA ALA A 15 -17.11 15.83 29.50
C ALA A 15 -15.76 16.55 29.54
N GLY A 16 -15.75 17.72 28.90
CA GLY A 16 -14.59 18.54 28.58
C GLY A 16 -13.63 18.82 29.73
N ARG A 17 -12.34 18.83 29.39
CA ARG A 17 -11.29 19.30 30.27
C ARG A 17 -11.10 20.80 30.06
N THR A 18 -11.39 21.53 31.13
CA THR A 18 -11.27 22.96 31.29
C THR A 18 -9.82 23.43 31.11
N ILE A 19 -9.68 24.50 30.34
CA ILE A 19 -8.43 25.24 30.11
C ILE A 19 -8.24 26.18 31.32
N PRO A 20 -7.07 26.17 32.01
CA PRO A 20 -6.80 27.14 33.05
C PRO A 20 -6.39 28.49 32.45
N THR A 21 -7.14 29.55 32.74
CA THR A 21 -6.76 30.94 32.53
C THR A 21 -5.95 31.43 33.74
N SER A 22 -4.62 31.39 33.63
CA SER A 22 -3.71 32.09 34.54
C SER A 22 -3.31 33.42 33.88
N GLY A 23 -3.83 34.51 34.44
CA GLY A 23 -3.42 35.86 34.11
C GLY A 23 -2.05 36.16 34.69
N GLY A 24 -1.06 36.35 33.84
CA GLY A 24 0.26 36.84 34.20
C GLY A 24 0.80 37.71 33.07
N ARG A 25 0.72 39.03 33.24
CA ARG A 25 1.44 39.99 32.39
C ARG A 25 2.91 39.97 32.81
N ILE A 26 3.78 39.43 31.97
CA ILE A 26 5.22 39.67 32.06
C ILE A 26 5.74 39.97 30.64
N LEU A 27 6.53 41.02 30.59
CA LEU A 27 7.04 41.76 29.45
C LEU A 27 8.38 41.14 29.00
N GLY A 28 8.56 40.88 27.68
CA GLY A 28 9.86 40.64 27.02
C GLY A 28 10.27 39.17 26.80
N PRO A 29 11.33 38.91 26.01
CA PRO A 29 11.41 39.10 24.56
C PRO A 29 11.61 37.76 23.80
N LEU A 30 11.38 37.77 22.47
CA LEU A 30 11.82 36.76 21.50
C LEU A 30 11.40 35.31 21.80
N GLY A 31 10.17 34.97 21.43
CA GLY A 31 9.69 33.60 21.40
C GLY A 31 10.48 32.75 20.40
N ALA A 32 11.42 31.96 20.89
CA ALA A 32 11.97 30.83 20.17
C ALA A 32 10.90 29.72 20.14
N GLY A 33 9.96 29.84 19.21
CA GLY A 33 9.04 28.76 18.88
C GLY A 33 9.82 27.59 18.30
N LEU A 34 9.93 26.49 19.05
CA LEU A 34 10.45 25.23 18.53
C LEU A 34 9.43 24.68 17.53
N VAL A 35 9.58 25.08 16.26
CA VAL A 35 8.79 24.53 15.14
C VAL A 35 9.26 23.10 14.92
N LEU A 36 8.48 22.13 15.39
CA LEU A 36 8.64 20.73 15.00
C LEU A 36 8.22 20.61 13.53
N ILE A 37 9.18 20.77 12.63
CA ILE A 37 8.98 20.51 11.21
C ILE A 37 8.82 18.99 11.08
N ALA A 38 7.59 18.53 10.89
CA ALA A 38 7.32 17.16 10.49
C ALA A 38 7.90 16.97 9.07
N LEU A 39 9.16 16.53 8.99
CA LEU A 39 9.75 16.10 7.73
C LEU A 39 9.01 14.82 7.34
N SER A 40 8.07 14.95 6.39
CA SER A 40 7.52 13.80 5.69
C SER A 40 8.69 13.12 4.99
N THR A 41 9.18 12.01 5.55
CA THR A 41 10.24 11.23 4.93
C THR A 41 9.71 10.73 3.59
N PRO A 42 10.40 10.99 2.46
CA PRO A 42 9.98 10.40 1.20
C PRO A 42 10.00 8.89 1.39
N ALA A 43 8.84 8.24 1.20
CA ALA A 43 8.82 6.79 1.05
C ALA A 43 9.76 6.48 -0.12
N PHE A 44 10.84 5.74 0.14
CA PHE A 44 11.82 5.40 -0.90
C PHE A 44 11.09 4.63 -2.00
N ALA A 45 10.86 5.29 -3.13
CA ALA A 45 10.26 4.67 -4.29
C ALA A 45 11.35 3.84 -5.01
N PHE A 46 11.14 2.53 -5.10
CA PHE A 46 11.99 1.67 -5.90
C PHE A 46 11.66 1.86 -7.37
N ARG A 47 12.68 2.03 -8.21
CA ARG A 47 12.47 2.15 -9.66
C ARG A 47 12.74 0.81 -10.34
N ALA A 48 11.70 0.20 -10.87
CA ALA A 48 11.78 -1.07 -11.58
C ALA A 48 12.48 -0.95 -12.94
N ILE A 49 12.87 -2.09 -13.52
CA ILE A 49 13.54 -2.19 -14.83
C ILE A 49 12.71 -1.56 -15.96
N ASN A 50 11.38 -1.64 -15.89
CA ASN A 50 10.46 -0.99 -16.82
C ASN A 50 10.14 0.47 -16.48
N ARG A 51 10.93 1.06 -15.58
CA ARG A 51 10.87 2.46 -15.13
C ARG A 51 9.60 2.85 -14.38
N LEU A 52 8.73 1.89 -14.03
CA LEU A 52 7.64 2.14 -13.08
C LEU A 52 8.22 2.29 -11.67
N GLU A 53 7.56 3.12 -10.88
CA GLU A 53 7.92 3.34 -9.48
C GLU A 53 7.10 2.41 -8.59
N VAL A 54 7.75 1.85 -7.58
CA VAL A 54 7.12 0.99 -6.59
C VAL A 54 7.26 1.63 -5.23
N VAL A 55 6.13 1.89 -4.58
CA VAL A 55 6.05 2.60 -3.32
C VAL A 55 5.52 1.64 -2.25
N PRO A 56 6.26 1.40 -1.14
CA PRO A 56 5.74 0.60 -0.03
C PRO A 56 4.61 1.36 0.68
N VAL A 57 3.48 0.68 0.94
CA VAL A 57 2.29 1.29 1.58
C VAL A 57 2.08 0.79 3.01
N GLY A 58 2.71 -0.33 3.36
CA GLY A 58 2.58 -0.96 4.67
C GLY A 58 3.26 -2.33 4.70
N THR A 59 3.12 -3.07 5.80
CA THR A 59 3.76 -4.37 5.96
C THR A 59 3.32 -5.34 4.87
N GLY A 60 4.25 -5.75 4.00
CA GLY A 60 3.98 -6.67 2.91
C GLY A 60 3.15 -6.11 1.75
N GLN A 61 2.80 -4.81 1.76
CA GLN A 61 2.01 -4.15 0.73
C GLN A 61 2.81 -3.09 -0.01
N PHE A 62 2.59 -2.98 -1.32
CA PHE A 62 3.22 -1.98 -2.15
C PHE A 62 2.30 -1.57 -3.33
N GLU A 63 2.43 -0.32 -3.75
CA GLU A 63 1.80 0.20 -4.97
C GLU A 63 2.82 0.23 -6.09
N VAL A 64 2.43 -0.24 -7.27
CA VAL A 64 3.16 0.03 -8.51
C VAL A 64 2.47 1.18 -9.21
N ILE A 65 3.19 2.30 -9.38
CA ILE A 65 2.70 3.51 -10.01
C ILE A 65 2.81 3.40 -11.52
N GLY A 66 1.67 3.53 -12.18
CA GLY A 66 1.55 3.45 -13.62
C GLY A 66 1.95 4.74 -14.32
N ARG A 67 2.36 4.59 -15.58
CA ARG A 67 2.53 5.68 -16.54
C ARG A 67 1.47 5.58 -17.64
N ALA A 68 1.33 6.64 -18.44
CA ALA A 68 0.46 6.61 -19.61
C ALA A 68 0.80 5.42 -20.54
N GLY A 69 -0.21 4.63 -20.89
CA GLY A 69 -0.07 3.45 -21.75
C GLY A 69 0.54 2.21 -21.09
N ALA A 70 0.73 2.19 -19.76
CA ALA A 70 1.19 1.00 -19.05
C ALA A 70 0.16 -0.13 -19.16
N LEU A 71 0.62 -1.31 -19.54
CA LEU A 71 -0.17 -2.53 -19.65
C LEU A 71 -0.19 -3.28 -18.31
N LYS A 72 -1.13 -4.20 -18.14
CA LYS A 72 -1.21 -5.05 -16.93
C LYS A 72 0.08 -5.83 -16.68
N SER A 73 0.77 -6.26 -17.74
CA SER A 73 2.09 -6.92 -17.66
C SER A 73 3.17 -6.00 -17.09
N ASP A 74 3.14 -4.69 -17.36
CA ASP A 74 4.09 -3.72 -16.81
C ASP A 74 4.01 -3.66 -15.28
N TYR A 75 2.80 -3.68 -14.72
CA TYR A 75 2.61 -3.67 -13.27
C TYR A 75 3.19 -4.93 -12.62
N TRP A 76 2.93 -6.10 -13.23
CA TRP A 76 3.51 -7.37 -12.76
C TRP A 76 5.03 -7.44 -12.91
N CYS A 77 5.59 -6.90 -14.00
CA CYS A 77 7.02 -6.78 -14.18
C CYS A 77 7.65 -6.00 -13.01
N ALA A 78 7.13 -4.81 -12.71
CA ALA A 78 7.64 -3.98 -11.64
C ALA A 78 7.48 -4.63 -10.25
N ALA A 79 6.35 -5.31 -10.01
CA ALA A 79 6.12 -6.06 -8.78
C ALA A 79 7.14 -7.20 -8.59
N GLY A 80 7.39 -7.99 -9.64
CA GLY A 80 8.39 -9.06 -9.61
C GLY A 80 9.80 -8.52 -9.39
N ASP A 81 10.17 -7.44 -10.07
CA ASP A 81 11.49 -6.80 -9.93
C ASP A 81 11.69 -6.24 -8.52
N TYR A 82 10.68 -5.59 -7.95
CA TYR A 82 10.70 -5.07 -6.58
C TYR A 82 10.90 -6.17 -5.54
N VAL A 83 10.11 -7.24 -5.61
CA VAL A 83 10.20 -8.37 -4.67
C VAL A 83 11.57 -9.04 -4.73
N ARG A 84 12.18 -9.09 -5.92
CA ARG A 84 13.47 -9.75 -6.12
C ARG A 84 14.66 -8.87 -5.81
N LYS A 85 14.68 -7.63 -6.29
CA LYS A 85 15.84 -6.74 -6.16
C LYS A 85 15.79 -5.83 -4.96
N SER A 86 14.60 -5.35 -4.57
CA SER A 86 14.46 -4.47 -3.41
C SER A 86 14.27 -5.25 -2.11
N LEU A 87 13.44 -6.31 -2.13
CA LEU A 87 13.14 -7.09 -0.92
C LEU A 87 14.03 -8.34 -0.77
N GLY A 88 14.73 -8.78 -1.83
CA GLY A 88 15.61 -9.95 -1.78
C GLY A 88 14.90 -11.28 -1.55
N LEU A 89 13.58 -11.34 -1.73
CA LEU A 89 12.78 -12.53 -1.42
C LEU A 89 12.86 -13.59 -2.52
N SER A 90 12.54 -14.84 -2.20
CA SER A 90 12.60 -16.00 -3.12
C SER A 90 11.85 -15.79 -4.45
N TRP A 91 12.34 -16.43 -5.52
CA TRP A 91 11.62 -16.52 -6.81
C TRP A 91 10.25 -17.17 -6.70
N GLN A 92 10.05 -18.01 -5.67
CA GLN A 92 8.80 -18.72 -5.41
C GLN A 92 7.81 -17.92 -4.57
N THR A 93 8.20 -16.74 -4.07
CA THR A 93 7.33 -15.85 -3.29
C THR A 93 6.09 -15.50 -4.11
N LYS A 94 4.91 -15.69 -3.52
CA LYS A 94 3.64 -15.31 -4.14
C LYS A 94 3.40 -13.82 -3.94
N ILE A 95 2.96 -13.17 -5.01
CA ILE A 95 2.59 -11.77 -5.06
C ILE A 95 1.13 -11.72 -5.52
N TYR A 96 0.26 -11.12 -4.73
CA TYR A 96 -1.18 -11.09 -4.96
C TYR A 96 -1.59 -9.69 -5.40
N ALA A 97 -2.41 -9.59 -6.44
CA ALA A 97 -3.08 -8.32 -6.77
C ALA A 97 -4.17 -8.05 -5.73
N VAL A 98 -4.17 -6.85 -5.15
CA VAL A 98 -5.21 -6.40 -4.20
C VAL A 98 -6.40 -5.87 -4.98
N ASP A 99 -6.14 -5.05 -6.00
CA ASP A 99 -7.12 -4.43 -6.87
C ASP A 99 -6.61 -4.29 -8.32
N GLY A 100 -7.52 -3.91 -9.22
CA GLY A 100 -7.18 -3.55 -10.60
C GLY A 100 -6.50 -2.17 -10.69
N ILE A 101 -6.28 -1.70 -11.91
CA ILE A 101 -5.70 -0.37 -12.14
C ILE A 101 -6.66 0.70 -11.63
N GLY A 102 -6.21 1.50 -10.66
CA GLY A 102 -6.99 2.59 -10.06
C GLY A 102 -6.11 3.76 -9.62
N PRO A 103 -6.67 4.78 -8.96
CA PRO A 103 -5.87 5.86 -8.40
C PRO A 103 -4.96 5.35 -7.26
N SER A 104 -3.74 5.86 -7.19
CA SER A 104 -2.80 5.57 -6.09
C SER A 104 -3.27 6.25 -4.82
N ALA A 105 -3.37 5.49 -3.73
CA ALA A 105 -3.66 6.04 -2.40
C ALA A 105 -2.44 6.76 -1.81
N THR A 106 -1.24 6.38 -2.22
CA THR A 106 0.02 6.90 -1.62
C THR A 106 0.54 8.15 -2.32
N THR A 107 0.44 8.21 -3.65
CA THR A 107 1.06 9.28 -4.46
C THR A 107 0.06 10.20 -5.13
N GLY A 108 -1.23 9.83 -5.17
CA GLY A 108 -2.25 10.54 -5.94
C GLY A 108 -2.15 10.35 -7.45
N ALA A 109 -1.26 9.47 -7.93
CA ALA A 109 -1.18 9.11 -9.34
C ALA A 109 -2.51 8.55 -9.86
N ARG A 110 -2.86 8.86 -11.12
CA ARG A 110 -4.14 8.45 -11.73
C ARG A 110 -4.26 6.95 -12.00
N SER A 111 -3.12 6.25 -12.02
CA SER A 111 -3.05 4.82 -12.30
C SER A 111 -1.99 4.18 -11.41
N ALA A 112 -2.39 3.18 -10.65
CA ALA A 112 -1.57 2.33 -9.82
C ALA A 112 -2.28 0.99 -9.59
N VAL A 113 -1.51 -0.01 -9.18
CA VAL A 113 -2.02 -1.31 -8.74
C VAL A 113 -1.42 -1.61 -7.38
N ARG A 114 -2.25 -2.01 -6.41
CA ARG A 114 -1.77 -2.50 -5.13
C ARG A 114 -1.50 -3.99 -5.18
N PHE A 115 -0.37 -4.37 -4.61
CA PHE A 115 0.02 -5.75 -4.41
C PHE A 115 0.28 -6.03 -2.94
N THR A 116 0.14 -7.30 -2.58
CA THR A 116 0.45 -7.80 -1.25
C THR A 116 1.22 -9.12 -1.31
N LEU A 117 2.07 -9.33 -0.32
CA LEU A 117 2.73 -10.61 -0.04
C LEU A 117 1.99 -11.40 1.06
N ASP A 118 1.08 -10.74 1.77
CA ASP A 118 0.22 -11.33 2.81
C ASP A 118 -1.25 -11.04 2.48
N PRO A 119 -1.94 -11.94 1.77
CA PRO A 119 -3.32 -11.73 1.39
C PRO A 119 -4.26 -11.65 2.60
N ALA A 120 -3.97 -12.40 3.67
CA ALA A 120 -4.81 -12.43 4.88
C ALA A 120 -4.77 -11.09 5.62
N ALA A 121 -3.58 -10.50 5.79
CA ALA A 121 -3.43 -9.18 6.42
C ALA A 121 -4.14 -8.05 5.63
N THR A 122 -4.35 -8.24 4.32
CA THR A 122 -5.02 -7.28 3.45
C THR A 122 -6.51 -7.53 3.22
N GLY A 123 -7.06 -8.61 3.79
CA GLY A 123 -8.44 -9.02 3.54
C GLY A 123 -8.69 -9.47 2.08
N VAL A 124 -7.63 -9.81 1.34
CA VAL A 124 -7.73 -10.31 -0.02
C VAL A 124 -7.91 -11.82 0.04
N THR A 125 -8.99 -12.33 -0.52
CA THR A 125 -9.21 -13.78 -0.66
C THR A 125 -8.40 -14.29 -1.86
N PRO A 126 -7.46 -15.23 -1.68
CA PRO A 126 -6.72 -15.81 -2.81
C PRO A 126 -7.65 -16.39 -3.87
N PHE A 127 -7.38 -16.06 -5.13
CA PHE A 127 -8.11 -16.59 -6.26
C PHE A 127 -7.83 -18.09 -6.42
N THR A 128 -8.88 -18.91 -6.49
CA THR A 128 -8.79 -20.39 -6.58
C THR A 128 -9.23 -20.96 -7.93
N GLY A 129 -9.65 -20.11 -8.88
CA GLY A 129 -10.09 -20.56 -10.19
C GLY A 129 -8.94 -21.05 -11.07
N ASN A 130 -9.27 -21.95 -12.01
CA ASN A 130 -8.30 -22.50 -12.98
C ASN A 130 -8.03 -21.56 -14.17
N TRP A 131 -8.87 -20.53 -14.35
CA TRP A 131 -8.76 -19.54 -15.41
C TRP A 131 -9.11 -18.16 -14.87
N THR A 132 -8.37 -17.14 -15.27
CA THR A 132 -8.75 -15.74 -15.05
C THR A 132 -8.77 -15.00 -16.39
N GLY A 133 -9.82 -14.21 -16.62
CA GLY A 133 -9.88 -13.28 -17.75
C GLY A 133 -9.06 -12.01 -17.53
N ASP A 134 -8.65 -11.75 -16.29
CA ASP A 134 -7.86 -10.59 -15.92
C ASP A 134 -6.74 -10.97 -14.93
N ILE A 135 -5.49 -10.69 -15.32
CA ILE A 135 -4.33 -10.94 -14.47
C ILE A 135 -4.23 -9.99 -13.27
N LEU A 136 -5.06 -8.95 -13.20
CA LEU A 136 -5.18 -8.05 -12.05
C LEU A 136 -6.46 -8.28 -11.24
N THR A 137 -7.17 -9.39 -11.46
CA THR A 137 -8.27 -9.78 -10.57
C THR A 137 -7.77 -9.87 -9.12
N SER A 138 -8.53 -9.28 -8.19
CA SER A 138 -8.20 -9.31 -6.75
C SER A 138 -7.99 -10.75 -6.28
N GLY A 139 -6.91 -10.97 -5.54
CA GLY A 139 -6.49 -12.28 -5.05
C GLY A 139 -5.79 -13.16 -6.07
N TYR A 140 -5.76 -12.79 -7.35
CA TYR A 140 -4.94 -13.48 -8.34
C TYR A 140 -3.46 -13.26 -8.02
N ALA A 141 -2.66 -14.32 -8.19
CA ALA A 141 -1.26 -14.30 -7.78
C ALA A 141 -0.34 -14.86 -8.85
N PHE A 142 0.80 -14.19 -9.01
CA PHE A 142 1.96 -14.78 -9.64
C PHE A 142 3.03 -15.08 -8.59
N ARG A 143 3.85 -16.10 -8.89
CA ARG A 143 5.15 -16.24 -8.22
C ARG A 143 6.08 -15.14 -8.74
N ALA A 144 7.03 -14.69 -7.92
CA ALA A 144 7.93 -13.60 -8.27
C ALA A 144 8.68 -13.84 -9.60
N ASN A 145 9.03 -15.09 -9.93
CA ASN A 145 9.60 -15.42 -11.25
C ASN A 145 8.63 -15.20 -12.41
N ALA A 146 7.37 -15.63 -12.29
CA ALA A 146 6.36 -15.45 -13.32
C ALA A 146 5.99 -13.96 -13.49
N ALA A 147 5.95 -13.20 -12.39
CA ALA A 147 5.77 -11.76 -12.40
C ALA A 147 6.94 -11.05 -13.09
N TYR A 148 8.18 -11.39 -12.72
CA TYR A 148 9.39 -10.83 -13.34
C TYR A 148 9.52 -11.19 -14.83
N GLY A 149 9.07 -12.38 -15.23
CA GLY A 149 9.00 -12.77 -16.65
C GLY A 149 8.12 -11.85 -17.50
N LYS A 150 7.17 -11.11 -16.90
CA LYS A 150 6.38 -10.09 -17.61
C LYS A 150 7.20 -8.87 -18.05
N CYS A 151 8.45 -8.75 -17.62
CA CYS A 151 9.35 -7.70 -18.09
C CYS A 151 9.79 -7.87 -19.55
N GLU A 152 9.51 -9.02 -20.18
CA GLU A 152 9.85 -9.28 -21.57
C GLU A 152 9.24 -8.26 -22.54
N ASP A 153 8.03 -7.78 -22.30
CA ASP A 153 7.38 -6.75 -23.15
C ASP A 153 8.18 -5.44 -23.18
N TRP A 154 8.79 -5.07 -22.04
CA TRP A 154 9.61 -3.88 -21.95
C TRP A 154 11.00 -4.07 -22.56
N ILE A 155 11.58 -5.26 -22.40
CA ILE A 155 12.92 -5.59 -22.92
C ILE A 155 12.88 -5.83 -24.43
N PHE A 156 11.80 -6.44 -24.93
CA PHE A 156 11.59 -6.83 -26.32
C PHE A 156 10.24 -6.30 -26.84
N PRO A 157 10.12 -4.99 -27.10
CA PRO A 157 8.84 -4.32 -27.37
C PRO A 157 8.08 -4.79 -28.62
N PHE A 158 8.70 -5.62 -29.46
CA PHE A 158 8.12 -6.13 -30.71
C PHE A 158 7.70 -7.61 -30.66
N ARG A 159 8.03 -8.35 -29.58
CA ARG A 159 7.74 -9.81 -29.53
C ARG A 159 6.29 -10.13 -29.18
N SER A 160 5.62 -9.30 -28.37
CA SER A 160 4.26 -9.58 -27.86
C SER A 160 3.14 -8.85 -28.63
N ARG A 161 3.44 -8.20 -29.76
CA ARG A 161 2.47 -7.41 -30.55
C ARG A 161 1.97 -8.10 -31.83
N ASN A 162 2.30 -9.38 -32.01
CA ASN A 162 1.94 -10.20 -33.18
C ASN A 162 1.12 -11.40 -32.72
#